data_AF-A0AAQ3N7U5-F1
#
_entry.id   AF-A0AAQ3N7U5-F1
#
_cell.length_a   1.000
_cell.length_b   1.000
_cell.length_c   1.000
_cell.angle_alpha   90.00
_cell.angle_beta   90.00
_cell.angle_gamma   90.00
#
_symmetry.space_group_name_H-M   'P 1'
#
loop_
_entity.id
_entity.type
_entity.pdbx_description
1 polymer ?
#
loop_
_entity_poly.entity_id
_entity_poly.type
_entity_poly.pdbx_seq_one_letter_code
_entity_poly.pdbx_strand_id
1 'polypeptide(L)'
;MLCTLKKNVCDNILFTLLNDSTNNKCKDNLKARKDLQLWGIRPDLWPDENGRYLPAIYTLSNVNKDMFMKTLKNITVPDGYSSNISRCVDVKHHKIGGLKSHDTNFISSQMTNVR
;
A
#
# COMPACT_ATOMS: atom_id res chain seq x y z
N MET A 1 -10.11 -0.43 -19.18
CA MET A 1 -9.71 0.89 -18.62
C MET A 1 -9.96 0.99 -17.11
N LEU A 2 -11.16 0.67 -16.60
CA LEU A 2 -11.49 0.76 -15.17
C LEU A 2 -10.66 -0.15 -14.23
N CYS A 3 -10.32 -1.38 -14.65
CA CYS A 3 -9.53 -2.30 -13.83
C CYS A 3 -8.09 -1.79 -13.56
N THR A 4 -7.51 -1.03 -14.49
CA THR A 4 -6.17 -0.47 -14.36
C THR A 4 -6.13 0.65 -13.31
N LEU A 5 -7.18 1.48 -13.26
CA LEU A 5 -7.28 2.55 -12.27
C LEU A 5 -7.47 1.98 -10.86
N LYS A 6 -8.38 1.01 -10.69
CA LYS A 6 -8.57 0.30 -9.41
C LYS A 6 -7.30 -0.38 -8.93
N LYS A 7 -6.57 -1.03 -9.86
CA LYS A 7 -5.28 -1.64 -9.55
C LYS A 7 -4.27 -0.61 -9.03
N ASN A 8 -4.12 0.51 -9.73
CA ASN A 8 -3.19 1.57 -9.31
C ASN A 8 -3.53 2.15 -7.93
N VAL A 9 -4.82 2.35 -7.63
CA VAL A 9 -5.26 2.85 -6.32
C VAL A 9 -4.89 1.87 -5.21
N CYS A 10 -5.21 0.60 -5.38
CA CYS A 10 -4.90 -0.43 -4.39
C CYS A 10 -3.39 -0.61 -4.20
N ASP A 11 -2.63 -0.67 -5.30
CA ASP A 11 -1.17 -0.74 -5.26
C ASP A 11 -0.59 0.47 -4.47
N ASN A 12 -1.10 1.69 -4.69
CA ASN A 12 -0.67 2.87 -3.92
C ASN A 12 -1.02 2.77 -2.43
N ILE A 13 -2.21 2.27 -2.09
CA ILE A 13 -2.63 2.06 -0.69
C ILE A 13 -1.68 1.07 -0.02
N LEU A 14 -1.44 -0.08 -0.66
CA LEU A 14 -0.51 -1.11 -0.18
C LEU A 14 0.91 -0.56 0.05
N PHE A 15 1.47 0.16 -0.91
CA PHE A 15 2.81 0.74 -0.77
C PHE A 15 2.89 1.83 0.30
N THR A 16 1.80 2.56 0.55
CA THR A 16 1.72 3.56 1.62
C THR A 16 1.63 2.91 2.99
N LEU A 17 0.80 1.87 3.15
CA LEU A 17 0.70 1.10 4.39
C LEU A 17 2.03 0.43 4.76
N LEU A 18 2.71 -0.13 3.77
CA LEU A 18 4.00 -0.79 3.97
C LEU A 18 5.16 0.21 4.10
N ASN A 19 4.95 1.49 3.76
CA ASN A 19 5.98 2.52 3.69
C ASN A 19 7.28 1.97 3.09
N ASP A 20 7.15 1.30 1.94
CA ASP A 20 8.29 0.75 1.22
C ASP A 20 9.02 1.90 0.51
N SER A 21 9.82 2.63 1.27
CA SER A 21 10.65 3.73 0.79
C SER A 21 11.79 3.24 -0.11
N THR A 22 12.02 1.92 -0.20
CA THR A 22 13.17 1.34 -0.92
C THR A 22 12.95 1.22 -2.42
N ASN A 23 11.71 1.33 -2.89
CA ASN A 23 11.37 0.89 -4.25
C ASN A 23 10.83 1.99 -5.17
N ASN A 24 10.84 3.27 -4.77
CA ASN A 24 10.24 4.39 -5.53
C ASN A 24 8.75 4.18 -5.93
N LYS A 25 8.07 3.19 -5.35
CA LYS A 25 6.67 2.87 -5.63
C LYS A 25 5.71 3.57 -4.68
N CYS A 26 6.19 3.98 -3.51
CA CYS A 26 5.41 4.80 -2.61
C CYS A 26 5.22 6.19 -3.22
N LYS A 27 3.97 6.57 -3.45
CA LYS A 27 3.63 7.92 -3.92
C LYS A 27 3.66 8.96 -2.81
N ASP A 28 3.80 8.53 -1.56
CA ASP A 28 4.09 9.42 -0.44
C ASP A 28 5.58 9.75 -0.44
N ASN A 29 5.94 10.85 -1.09
CA ASN A 29 7.32 11.32 -1.23
C ASN A 29 7.40 12.81 -0.93
N LEU A 30 8.64 13.32 -0.79
CA LEU A 30 8.85 14.73 -0.46
C LEU A 30 8.17 15.69 -1.43
N LYS A 31 8.09 15.34 -2.73
CA LYS A 31 7.42 16.17 -3.74
C LYS A 31 5.92 16.24 -3.47
N ALA A 32 5.28 15.10 -3.23
CA ALA A 32 3.87 15.05 -2.85
C ALA A 32 3.59 15.83 -1.54
N ARG A 33 4.49 15.77 -0.55
CA ARG A 33 4.36 16.57 0.68
C ARG A 33 4.51 18.08 0.44
N LYS A 34 5.40 18.48 -0.46
CA LYS A 34 5.52 19.89 -0.90
C LYS A 34 4.31 20.34 -1.71
N ASP A 35 3.73 19.47 -2.53
CA ASP A 35 2.48 19.77 -3.23
C ASP A 35 1.34 19.97 -2.20
N LEU A 36 1.22 19.14 -1.15
CA LEU A 36 0.25 19.37 -0.07
C LEU A 36 0.42 20.74 0.60
N GLN A 37 1.67 21.14 0.86
CA GLN A 37 2.00 22.46 1.43
C GLN A 37 1.63 23.60 0.49
N LEU A 38 1.95 23.48 -0.81
CA LEU A 38 1.62 24.48 -1.83
C LEU A 38 0.10 24.68 -1.94
N TRP A 39 -0.67 23.60 -1.82
CA TRP A 39 -2.13 23.63 -1.88
C TRP A 39 -2.78 24.00 -0.54
N GLY A 40 -2.00 24.20 0.52
CA GLY A 40 -2.51 24.59 1.84
C GLY A 40 -3.35 23.53 2.54
N ILE A 41 -3.21 22.25 2.15
CA ILE A 41 -4.01 21.14 2.69
C ILE A 41 -3.15 20.21 3.56
N ARG A 42 -3.77 19.57 4.55
CA ARG A 42 -3.13 18.58 5.44
C ARG A 42 -1.79 19.07 6.06
N PRO A 43 -1.82 20.15 6.86
CA PRO A 43 -0.63 20.70 7.51
C PRO A 43 0.10 19.70 8.41
N ASP A 44 -0.61 18.70 8.92
CA ASP A 44 -0.06 17.56 9.66
C ASP A 44 0.96 16.73 8.85
N LEU A 45 0.91 16.80 7.52
CA LEU A 45 1.78 16.05 6.63
C LEU A 45 2.90 16.91 6.02
N TRP A 46 3.00 18.19 6.34
CA TRP A 46 4.00 19.04 5.69
C TRP A 46 5.43 18.62 6.03
N PRO A 47 6.37 18.77 5.08
CA PRO A 47 7.78 18.54 5.35
C PRO A 47 8.35 19.69 6.18
N ASP A 48 9.37 19.39 6.99
CA ASP A 48 10.16 20.39 7.71
C ASP A 48 11.10 21.16 6.77
N GLU A 49 11.75 22.20 7.30
CA GLU A 49 12.72 23.02 6.55
C GLU A 49 13.92 22.21 6.02
N ASN A 50 14.22 21.08 6.65
CA ASN A 50 15.28 20.14 6.24
C ASN A 50 14.77 19.07 5.24
N GLY A 51 13.50 19.13 4.83
CA GLY A 51 12.88 18.17 3.92
C GLY A 51 12.54 16.81 4.55
N ARG A 52 12.58 16.69 5.87
CA ARG A 52 12.12 15.51 6.61
C ARG A 52 10.63 15.63 6.86
N TYR A 53 9.93 14.50 6.83
CA TYR A 53 8.49 14.44 7.09
C TYR A 53 8.19 13.17 7.86
N LEU A 54 7.16 13.21 8.69
CA LEU A 54 6.72 12.02 9.41
C LEU A 54 6.01 11.06 8.45
N PRO A 55 6.21 9.74 8.61
CA PRO A 55 5.40 8.74 7.94
C PRO A 55 3.93 9.05 8.20
N ALA A 56 3.08 8.88 7.18
CA ALA A 56 1.66 9.11 7.35
C ALA A 56 1.10 8.21 8.46
N ILE A 57 0.08 8.69 9.18
CA ILE A 57 -0.53 7.97 10.33
C ILE A 57 -1.04 6.56 9.99
N TYR A 58 -1.19 6.25 8.71
CA TYR A 58 -1.63 4.96 8.17
C TYR A 58 -0.47 3.97 7.97
N THR A 59 0.78 4.39 8.13
CA THR A 59 1.94 3.50 7.97
C THR A 59 1.95 2.45 9.08
N LEU A 60 2.05 1.18 8.70
CA LEU A 60 2.14 0.07 9.64
C LEU A 60 3.51 0.04 10.32
N SER A 61 3.53 -0.29 11.62
CA SER A 61 4.77 -0.66 12.32
C SER A 61 5.35 -1.95 11.74
N ASN A 62 6.65 -2.23 11.96
CA ASN A 62 7.27 -3.46 11.44
C ASN A 62 6.54 -4.74 11.88
N VAL A 63 6.06 -4.78 13.12
CA VAL A 63 5.26 -5.90 13.65
C VAL A 63 3.94 -6.04 12.88
N ASN A 64 3.27 -4.92 12.62
CA ASN A 64 2.01 -4.93 11.88
C ASN A 64 2.23 -5.25 10.39
N LYS A 65 3.37 -4.85 9.80
CA LYS A 65 3.76 -5.26 8.44
C LYS A 65 3.94 -6.77 8.38
N ASP A 66 4.67 -7.37 9.32
CA ASP A 66 4.85 -8.83 9.37
C ASP A 66 3.52 -9.58 9.49
N MET A 67 2.64 -9.11 10.39
CA MET A 67 1.31 -9.68 10.54
C MET A 67 0.49 -9.56 9.24
N PHE A 68 0.48 -8.36 8.64
CA PHE A 68 -0.23 -8.10 7.39
C PHE A 68 0.28 -8.98 6.25
N MET A 69 1.60 -9.13 6.09
CA MET A 69 2.21 -9.97 5.06
C MET A 69 1.91 -11.46 5.28
N LYS A 70 1.93 -11.94 6.54
CA LYS A 70 1.53 -13.32 6.86
C LYS A 70 0.07 -13.56 6.54
N THR A 71 -0.81 -12.62 6.86
CA THR A 71 -2.24 -12.70 6.50
C THR A 71 -2.41 -12.81 5.00
N LEU A 72 -1.80 -11.91 4.21
CA LEU A 72 -1.87 -11.98 2.75
C LEU A 72 -1.30 -13.28 2.17
N LYS A 73 -0.25 -13.83 2.78
CA LYS A 73 0.34 -15.10 2.35
C LYS A 73 -0.55 -16.31 2.67
N ASN A 74 -1.33 -16.24 3.75
CA ASN A 74 -2.21 -17.33 4.19
C ASN A 74 -3.65 -17.20 3.64
N ILE A 75 -3.97 -16.12 2.92
CA ILE A 75 -5.26 -15.96 2.26
C ILE A 75 -5.46 -17.12 1.28
N THR A 76 -6.50 -17.91 1.54
CA THR A 76 -6.99 -18.93 0.62
C THR A 76 -8.27 -18.40 0.02
N VAL A 77 -8.24 -18.17 -1.28
CA VAL A 77 -9.40 -17.72 -2.06
C VAL A 77 -10.07 -18.92 -2.72
N PRO A 78 -11.41 -18.98 -2.76
CA PRO A 78 -12.11 -19.96 -3.58
C PRO A 78 -11.68 -19.85 -5.05
N ASP A 79 -11.70 -20.97 -5.76
CA ASP A 79 -11.31 -21.01 -7.16
C ASP A 79 -12.15 -20.03 -8.01
N GLY A 80 -11.50 -19.32 -8.92
CA GLY A 80 -12.11 -18.28 -9.76
C GLY A 80 -12.17 -16.86 -9.18
N TYR A 81 -11.85 -16.63 -7.90
CA TYR A 81 -11.88 -15.28 -7.30
C TYR A 81 -10.57 -14.50 -7.43
N SER A 82 -9.44 -15.15 -7.19
CA SER A 82 -8.11 -14.56 -7.27
C SER A 82 -7.10 -15.65 -7.66
N SER A 83 -6.02 -15.25 -8.32
CA SER A 83 -4.86 -16.12 -8.49
C SER A 83 -4.12 -16.31 -7.16
N ASN A 84 -3.12 -17.19 -7.11
CA ASN A 84 -2.44 -17.54 -5.86
C ASN A 84 -1.63 -16.35 -5.29
N ILE A 85 -2.29 -15.49 -4.50
CA ILE A 85 -1.72 -14.28 -3.87
C ILE A 85 -0.49 -14.61 -3.05
N SER A 86 -0.42 -15.80 -2.43
CA SER A 86 0.73 -16.20 -1.61
C SER A 86 2.06 -16.17 -2.37
N ARG A 87 2.04 -16.37 -3.69
CA ARG A 87 3.23 -16.31 -4.56
C ARG A 87 3.69 -14.86 -4.81
N CYS A 88 2.80 -13.90 -4.65
CA CYS A 88 3.05 -12.48 -4.86
C CYS A 88 3.61 -11.77 -3.61
N VAL A 89 3.65 -12.45 -2.46
CA VAL A 89 4.00 -11.87 -1.16
C VAL A 89 5.34 -12.39 -0.66
N ASP A 90 6.30 -11.48 -0.49
CA ASP A 90 7.56 -11.73 0.18
C ASP A 90 7.54 -11.14 1.59
N VAL A 91 7.32 -12.03 2.56
CA VAL A 91 7.27 -11.68 3.99
C VAL A 91 8.64 -11.24 4.50
N LYS A 92 9.75 -11.80 4.00
CA LYS A 92 11.10 -11.52 4.52
C LYS A 92 11.55 -10.11 4.15
N HIS A 93 11.21 -9.66 2.94
CA HIS A 93 11.61 -8.35 2.44
C HIS A 93 10.50 -7.30 2.53
N HIS A 94 9.34 -7.63 3.13
CA HIS A 94 8.13 -6.80 3.13
C HIS A 94 7.75 -6.28 1.72
N LYS A 95 7.87 -7.14 0.70
CA LYS A 95 7.59 -6.79 -0.70
C LYS A 95 6.38 -7.54 -1.22
N ILE A 96 5.59 -6.85 -2.04
CA ILE A 96 4.50 -7.44 -2.81
C ILE A 96 4.72 -7.10 -4.29
N GLY A 97 4.59 -8.11 -5.14
CA GLY A 97 4.84 -7.97 -6.57
C GLY A 97 4.03 -8.96 -7.39
N GLY A 98 3.71 -8.58 -8.63
CA GLY A 98 3.03 -9.47 -9.57
C GLY A 98 1.53 -9.67 -9.35
N LEU A 99 0.88 -8.86 -8.50
CA LEU A 99 -0.58 -8.88 -8.33
C LEU A 99 -1.28 -8.55 -9.65
N LYS A 100 -2.20 -9.41 -10.07
CA LYS A 100 -3.06 -9.18 -11.23
C LYS A 100 -4.27 -8.34 -10.81
N SER A 101 -5.00 -7.83 -11.81
CA SER A 101 -6.17 -6.97 -11.58
C SER A 101 -7.26 -7.64 -10.73
N HIS A 102 -7.49 -8.95 -10.90
CA HIS A 102 -8.47 -9.70 -10.12
C HIS A 102 -8.04 -9.90 -8.66
N ASP A 103 -6.75 -10.19 -8.41
CA ASP A 103 -6.20 -10.24 -7.05
C ASP A 103 -6.35 -8.91 -6.32
N THR A 104 -6.12 -7.83 -7.06
CA THR A 104 -6.20 -6.47 -6.53
C THR A 104 -7.64 -6.10 -6.17
N ASN A 105 -8.62 -6.55 -6.95
CA ASN A 105 -10.03 -6.36 -6.63
C ASN A 105 -10.44 -7.13 -5.37
N PHE A 106 -9.95 -8.37 -5.22
CA PHE A 106 -10.19 -9.17 -4.02
C PHE A 106 -9.61 -8.49 -2.77
N ILE A 107 -8.33 -8.09 -2.82
CA ILE A 107 -7.66 -7.42 -1.69
C ILE A 107 -8.36 -6.12 -1.32
N SER A 108 -8.71 -5.27 -2.30
CA SER A 108 -9.47 -4.04 -2.03
C SER A 108 -10.81 -4.33 -1.33
N SER A 109 -11.52 -5.35 -1.80
CA SER A 109 -12.78 -5.78 -1.17
C SER A 109 -12.56 -6.21 0.28
N GLN A 110 -11.55 -7.05 0.54
CA GLN A 110 -11.21 -7.48 1.91
C GLN A 110 -10.81 -6.31 2.83
N MET A 111 -10.07 -5.32 2.31
CA MET A 111 -9.71 -4.12 3.08
C MET A 111 -10.91 -3.24 3.41
N THR A 112 -11.89 -3.14 2.51
CA THR A 112 -13.11 -2.35 2.74
C THR A 112 -14.17 -3.09 3.54
N ASN A 113 -14.11 -4.43 3.58
CA ASN A 113 -15.07 -5.27 4.29
C ASN A 113 -14.70 -5.38 5.78
N VAL A 114 -14.47 -4.22 6.40
CA VAL A 114 -14.34 -4.08 7.85
C VAL A 114 -15.76 -4.02 8.39
N ARG A 115 -16.19 -5.09 9.06
CA ARG A 115 -17.45 -5.13 9.81
C ARG A 115 -17.28 -4.50 11.18
#